data_AF-A0A7W1Z6U0-F1
#
_entry.id   AF-A0A7W1Z6U0-F1
#
_cell.length_a   1.000
_cell.length_b   1.000
_cell.length_c   1.000
_cell.angle_alpha   90.00
_cell.angle_beta   90.00
_cell.angle_gamma   90.00
#
_symmetry.space_group_name_H-M   'P 1'
#
loop_
_entity.id
_entity.type
_entity.pdbx_description
1 polymer ?
#
loop_
_entity_poly.entity_id
_entity_poly.type
_entity_poly.pdbx_seq_one_letter_code
_entity_poly.pdbx_strand_id
1 'polypeptide(L)'
;MMIAFSKVRKNKVYKIVAAYLALNILSQVLLPTVAWALTSGPSQIEMQSFEPAGTSDMVDVFTGDFNYNIPLFDLPGPNGSYPFNLAYHSGIGMDQEASWVGLGWNINPGAINRDKRG
;
A
#
# COMPACT_ATOMS: atom_id res chain seq x y z
N MET A 1 -24.08 19.70 -32.20
CA MET A 1 -22.91 19.56 -31.31
C MET A 1 -21.55 19.52 -32.04
N MET A 2 -21.48 19.50 -33.37
CA MET A 2 -20.21 19.33 -34.13
C MET A 2 -19.46 20.65 -34.42
N ILE A 3 -20.09 21.81 -34.21
CA ILE A 3 -19.54 23.13 -34.58
C ILE A 3 -18.57 23.69 -33.52
N ALA A 4 -18.70 23.28 -32.24
CA ALA A 4 -17.84 23.77 -31.16
C ALA A 4 -16.38 23.26 -31.27
N PHE A 5 -16.19 22.02 -31.71
CA PHE A 5 -14.86 21.41 -31.84
C PHE A 5 -13.98 22.07 -32.90
N SER A 6 -14.55 22.60 -33.98
CA SER A 6 -13.77 23.28 -35.04
C SER A 6 -13.23 24.64 -34.59
N LYS A 7 -13.95 25.34 -33.70
CA LYS A 7 -13.52 26.60 -33.06
C LYS A 7 -12.32 26.38 -32.14
N VAL A 8 -12.33 25.31 -31.34
CA VAL A 8 -11.20 24.91 -30.48
C VAL A 8 -9.96 24.61 -31.32
N ARG A 9 -10.11 23.92 -32.46
CA ARG A 9 -9.00 23.49 -33.32
C ARG A 9 -8.34 24.64 -34.11
N LYS A 10 -9.06 25.72 -34.40
CA LYS A 10 -8.56 26.89 -35.15
C LYS A 10 -7.89 27.96 -34.27
N ASN A 11 -8.18 27.98 -32.97
CA ASN A 11 -7.71 29.04 -32.08
C ASN A 11 -6.26 28.77 -31.62
N LYS A 12 -5.37 29.76 -31.82
CA LYS A 12 -3.93 29.67 -31.54
C LYS A 12 -3.64 29.33 -30.07
N VAL A 13 -4.46 29.81 -29.13
CA VAL A 13 -4.26 29.57 -27.70
C VAL A 13 -4.33 28.08 -27.35
N TYR A 14 -5.34 27.36 -27.86
CA TYR A 14 -5.50 25.94 -27.58
C TYR A 14 -4.37 25.09 -28.20
N LYS A 15 -3.77 25.52 -29.32
CA LYS A 15 -2.60 24.84 -29.88
C LYS A 15 -1.35 25.01 -29.00
N ILE A 16 -1.16 26.20 -28.43
CA ILE A 16 -0.05 26.47 -27.50
C ILE A 16 -0.24 25.66 -26.21
N VAL A 17 -1.45 25.65 -25.63
CA VAL A 17 -1.77 24.86 -24.44
C VAL A 17 -1.60 23.36 -24.72
N ALA A 18 -2.10 22.86 -25.86
CA ALA A 18 -1.95 21.45 -26.23
C ALA A 18 -0.47 21.07 -26.45
N ALA A 19 0.33 21.94 -27.07
CA ALA A 19 1.77 21.70 -27.24
C ALA A 19 2.51 21.69 -25.90
N TYR A 20 2.15 22.58 -24.97
CA TYR A 20 2.71 22.60 -23.62
C TYR A 20 2.36 21.34 -22.81
N LEU A 21 1.12 20.87 -22.90
CA LEU A 21 0.69 19.62 -22.26
C LEU A 21 1.38 18.40 -22.88
N ALA A 22 1.50 18.35 -24.21
CA ALA A 22 2.23 17.30 -24.91
C ALA A 22 3.72 17.28 -24.52
N LEU A 23 4.34 18.45 -24.40
CA LEU A 23 5.73 18.58 -23.95
C LEU A 23 5.92 18.05 -22.52
N ASN A 24 4.97 18.36 -21.61
CA ASN A 24 5.00 17.83 -20.25
C ASN A 24 4.97 16.29 -20.24
N ILE A 25 4.06 15.69 -21.01
CA ILE A 25 3.95 14.23 -21.10
C ILE A 25 5.24 13.62 -21.71
N LEU A 26 5.78 14.22 -22.77
CA LEU A 26 7.05 13.78 -23.36
C LEU A 26 8.24 13.90 -22.40
N SER A 27 8.29 14.97 -21.60
CA SER A 27 9.34 15.15 -20.59
C SER A 27 9.28 14.10 -19.49
N GLN A 28 8.08 13.64 -19.09
CA GLN A 28 7.93 12.57 -18.09
C GLN A 28 8.40 11.20 -18.60
N VAL A 29 8.29 10.95 -19.91
CA VAL A 29 8.77 9.68 -20.53
C VAL A 29 10.29 9.69 -20.72
N LEU A 30 10.86 10.82 -21.15
CA LEU A 30 12.29 10.94 -21.45
C LEU A 30 13.15 11.19 -20.22
N LEU A 31 12.60 11.85 -19.20
CA LEU A 31 13.24 12.13 -17.92
C LEU A 31 12.30 11.64 -16.81
N PRO A 32 12.28 10.32 -16.52
CA PRO A 32 11.54 9.83 -15.37
C PRO A 32 12.06 10.59 -14.15
N THR A 33 11.19 11.38 -13.53
CA THR A 33 11.49 11.95 -12.21
C THR A 33 11.80 10.76 -11.32
N VAL A 34 12.92 10.83 -10.60
CA VAL A 34 13.26 9.83 -9.59
C VAL A 34 12.14 9.82 -8.56
N ALA A 35 11.16 8.95 -8.76
CA ALA A 35 10.20 8.62 -7.73
C ALA A 35 11.01 7.94 -6.64
N TRP A 36 11.16 8.61 -5.50
CA TRP A 36 11.66 7.95 -4.30
C TRP A 36 10.63 6.88 -4.00
N ALA A 37 11.00 5.62 -4.27
CA ALA A 37 10.15 4.49 -3.96
C ALA A 37 9.99 4.47 -2.44
N LEU A 38 8.89 5.05 -1.95
CA LEU A 38 8.49 5.00 -0.55
C LEU A 38 8.02 3.58 -0.16
N THR A 39 8.11 2.63 -1.09
CA THR A 39 7.97 1.20 -0.84
C THR A 39 9.33 0.69 -0.37
N SER A 40 9.45 0.44 0.93
CA SER A 40 10.65 -0.08 1.59
C SER A 40 11.07 -1.45 1.05
N GLY A 41 11.74 -1.51 -0.10
CA GLY A 41 12.29 -2.75 -0.66
C GLY A 41 11.26 -3.90 -0.78
N PRO A 42 11.72 -5.15 -0.97
CA PRO A 42 10.86 -6.33 -1.00
C PRO A 42 10.44 -6.78 0.42
N SER A 43 10.23 -5.86 1.37
CA SER A 43 9.70 -6.26 2.67
C SER A 43 8.18 -6.24 2.61
N GLN A 44 7.56 -7.41 2.82
CA GLN A 44 6.11 -7.50 2.91
C GLN A 44 5.61 -6.74 4.14
N ILE A 45 4.52 -5.99 3.98
CA ILE A 45 3.90 -5.17 5.05
C ILE A 45 3.59 -6.01 6.30
N GLU A 46 3.24 -7.28 6.11
CA GLU A 46 2.96 -8.29 7.14
C GLU A 46 4.11 -8.55 8.12
N MET A 47 5.34 -8.20 7.73
CA MET A 47 6.51 -8.45 8.56
C MET A 47 6.65 -7.46 9.71
N GLN A 48 6.05 -6.26 9.59
CA GLN A 48 6.17 -5.20 10.59
C GLN A 48 5.05 -5.20 11.63
N SER A 49 4.03 -6.03 11.44
CA SER A 49 2.76 -6.03 12.16
C SER A 49 2.58 -7.23 13.10
N PHE A 50 3.68 -7.77 13.64
CA PHE A 50 3.56 -8.81 14.66
C PHE A 50 2.92 -8.21 15.92
N GLU A 51 1.68 -8.60 16.21
CA GLU A 51 1.00 -8.26 17.45
C GLU A 51 0.97 -9.46 18.39
N PRO A 52 1.44 -9.31 19.64
CA PRO A 52 1.34 -10.37 20.64
C PRO A 52 -0.13 -10.74 20.88
N ALA A 53 -0.40 -12.04 21.08
CA ALA A 53 -1.73 -12.62 21.32
C ALA A 53 -2.36 -12.24 22.69
N GLY A 54 -2.34 -10.95 23.07
CA GLY A 54 -2.75 -10.47 24.40
C GLY A 54 -3.66 -9.23 24.41
N THR A 55 -3.92 -8.56 23.29
CA THR A 55 -4.89 -7.45 23.23
C THR A 55 -6.30 -8.00 23.10
N SER A 56 -6.95 -8.19 24.25
CA SER A 56 -8.37 -8.56 24.37
C SER A 56 -9.33 -7.42 24.02
N ASP A 57 -8.81 -6.23 23.73
CA ASP A 57 -9.62 -5.06 23.45
C ASP A 57 -10.03 -5.07 21.97
N MET A 58 -11.32 -5.27 21.72
CA MET A 58 -11.91 -5.28 20.38
C MET A 58 -11.92 -3.89 19.71
N VAL A 59 -11.33 -2.91 20.39
CA VAL A 59 -11.30 -1.50 20.04
C VAL A 59 -10.02 -0.90 20.61
N ASP A 60 -9.31 -0.11 19.82
CA ASP A 60 -8.20 0.72 20.29
C ASP A 60 -8.75 1.80 21.26
N VAL A 61 -8.31 1.77 22.52
CA VAL A 61 -8.79 2.67 23.57
C VAL A 61 -8.39 4.14 23.37
N PHE A 62 -7.47 4.41 22.45
CA PHE A 62 -6.94 5.74 22.17
C PHE A 62 -7.55 6.34 20.89
N THR A 63 -7.72 5.55 19.84
CA THR A 63 -8.29 6.00 18.56
C THR A 63 -9.77 5.67 18.38
N GLY A 64 -10.28 4.65 19.10
CA GLY A 64 -11.63 4.12 18.92
C GLY A 64 -11.79 3.21 17.70
N ASP A 65 -10.69 2.87 17.03
CA ASP A 65 -10.69 1.99 15.87
C ASP A 65 -10.98 0.54 16.28
N PHE A 66 -11.72 -0.18 15.45
CA PHE A 66 -12.02 -1.58 15.66
C PHE A 66 -10.79 -2.44 15.39
N ASN A 67 -10.39 -3.23 16.39
CA ASN A 67 -9.32 -4.20 16.28
C ASN A 67 -9.84 -5.60 16.65
N TYR A 68 -9.41 -6.64 15.95
CA TYR A 68 -9.83 -8.00 16.25
C TYR A 68 -8.72 -9.01 16.05
N ASN A 69 -8.47 -9.86 17.05
CA ASN A 69 -7.42 -10.88 16.99
C ASN A 69 -8.05 -12.27 17.08
N ILE A 70 -7.90 -13.06 16.04
CA ILE A 70 -8.38 -14.45 15.96
C ILE A 70 -7.17 -15.38 16.03
N PRO A 71 -6.99 -16.13 17.13
CA PRO A 71 -5.98 -17.19 17.17
C PRO A 71 -6.41 -18.31 16.21
N LEU A 72 -5.54 -18.69 15.28
CA LEU A 72 -5.83 -19.72 14.27
C LEU A 72 -5.33 -21.10 14.73
N PHE A 73 -4.02 -21.23 14.92
CA PHE A 73 -3.39 -22.46 15.36
C PHE A 73 -1.97 -22.19 15.85
N ASP A 74 -1.45 -23.11 16.66
CA ASP A 74 -0.06 -23.09 17.09
C ASP A 74 0.74 -24.07 16.23
N LEU A 75 1.79 -23.58 15.54
CA LEU A 75 2.68 -24.44 14.78
C LEU A 75 3.74 -25.03 15.72
N PRO A 76 3.77 -26.35 15.96
CA PRO A 76 4.78 -26.96 16.81
C PRO A 76 6.14 -26.97 16.10
N GLY A 77 7.15 -26.39 16.74
CA GLY A 77 8.53 -26.35 16.27
C GLY A 77 9.51 -27.01 17.26
N PRO A 78 10.77 -27.23 16.85
CA PRO A 78 11.79 -27.87 17.68
C PRO A 78 12.08 -27.14 19.01
N ASN A 79 11.84 -25.82 19.06
CA ASN A 79 12.16 -24.95 20.19
C ASN A 79 10.91 -24.37 20.87
N GLY A 80 9.71 -24.89 20.59
CA GLY A 80 8.44 -24.36 21.10
C GLY A 80 7.38 -24.25 20.00
N SER A 81 6.21 -23.71 20.34
CA SER A 81 5.13 -23.45 19.40
C SER A 81 5.12 -21.98 18.95
N TYR A 82 4.90 -21.73 17.66
CA TYR A 82 4.68 -20.39 17.13
C TYR A 82 3.18 -20.17 16.91
N PRO A 83 2.53 -19.24 17.65
CA PRO A 83 1.12 -18.98 17.49
C PRO A 83 0.87 -18.19 16.20
N PHE A 84 -0.03 -18.70 15.35
CA PHE A 84 -0.55 -17.98 14.19
C PHE A 84 -1.83 -17.25 14.59
N ASN A 85 -1.76 -15.92 14.48
CA ASN A 85 -2.84 -15.01 14.82
C ASN A 85 -3.23 -14.21 13.58
N LEU A 86 -4.52 -14.12 13.32
CA LEU A 86 -5.09 -13.25 12.31
C LEU A 86 -5.59 -11.98 13.00
N ALA A 87 -4.92 -10.86 12.75
CA ALA A 87 -5.27 -9.57 13.32
C ALA A 87 -5.99 -8.70 12.28
N TYR A 88 -7.04 -7.99 12.69
CA TYR A 88 -7.72 -6.99 11.89
C TYR A 88 -7.59 -5.63 12.54
N HIS A 89 -7.30 -4.60 11.74
CA HIS A 89 -7.26 -3.20 12.15
C HIS A 89 -8.14 -2.35 11.23
N SER A 90 -9.06 -1.58 11.80
CA SER A 90 -9.77 -0.53 11.06
C SER A 90 -8.94 0.76 10.95
N GLY A 91 -9.49 1.80 10.34
CA GLY A 91 -8.74 3.06 10.11
C GLY A 91 -7.86 3.04 8.85
N ILE A 92 -8.21 2.19 7.88
CA ILE A 92 -7.43 1.98 6.66
C ILE A 92 -7.43 3.24 5.77
N GLY A 93 -6.24 3.74 5.45
CA GLY A 93 -6.04 4.85 4.51
C GLY A 93 -6.20 4.44 3.04
N MET A 94 -6.49 5.40 2.14
CA MET A 94 -6.63 5.10 0.70
C MET A 94 -5.31 4.65 0.04
N ASP A 95 -4.19 4.96 0.68
CA ASP A 95 -2.83 4.62 0.28
C ASP A 95 -2.33 3.29 0.89
N GLN A 96 -3.12 2.67 1.78
CA GLN A 96 -2.73 1.46 2.47
C GLN A 96 -2.95 0.23 1.58
N GLU A 97 -1.89 -0.53 1.34
CA GLU A 97 -1.95 -1.76 0.56
C GLU A 97 -2.57 -2.90 1.39
N ALA A 98 -3.38 -3.71 0.71
CA ALA A 98 -3.96 -4.90 1.30
C ALA A 98 -2.89 -5.96 1.56
N SER A 99 -3.02 -6.67 2.67
CA SER A 99 -2.22 -7.88 2.86
C SER A 99 -2.65 -8.98 1.89
N TRP A 100 -1.85 -10.04 1.86
CA TRP A 100 -2.23 -11.30 1.21
C TRP A 100 -3.48 -11.97 1.78
N VAL A 101 -3.91 -11.59 2.98
CA VAL A 101 -5.17 -12.05 3.61
C VAL A 101 -6.29 -11.01 3.57
N GLY A 102 -6.04 -9.84 2.97
CA GLY A 102 -7.04 -8.80 2.73
C GLY A 102 -6.69 -7.44 3.34
N LEU A 103 -7.46 -6.42 2.97
CA LEU A 103 -7.26 -5.07 3.47
C LEU A 103 -7.60 -4.97 4.96
N GLY A 104 -6.68 -4.44 5.77
CA GLY A 104 -6.81 -4.33 7.22
C GLY A 104 -6.61 -5.66 7.98
N TRP A 105 -6.62 -6.79 7.27
CA TRP A 105 -6.29 -8.10 7.84
C TRP A 105 -4.79 -8.33 7.76
N ASN A 106 -4.24 -8.98 8.76
CA ASN A 106 -2.83 -9.24 8.87
C ASN A 106 -2.57 -10.62 9.46
N ILE A 107 -1.69 -11.37 8.83
CA ILE A 107 -1.18 -12.63 9.37
C ILE A 107 0.32 -12.67 9.11
N ASN A 108 1.09 -12.87 10.19
CA ASN A 108 2.54 -12.93 10.11
C ASN A 108 3.00 -14.41 10.17
N PRO A 109 3.39 -15.03 9.04
CA PRO A 109 3.90 -16.40 9.01
C PRO A 109 5.39 -16.50 9.38
N GLY A 110 6.03 -15.39 9.76
CA GLY A 110 7.49 -15.26 9.78
C GLY A 110 8.05 -15.06 8.37
N ALA A 111 9.15 -14.31 8.26
CA ALA A 111 9.82 -14.06 6.99
C ALA A 111 11.34 -14.18 7.14
N ILE A 112 12.00 -14.72 6.11
CA ILE A 112 13.46 -14.78 6.01
C ILE A 112 13.90 -13.66 5.08
N ASN A 113 14.33 -12.54 5.65
CA ASN A 113 14.94 -11.46 4.88
C ASN A 113 16.40 -11.78 4.59
N ARG A 114 16.78 -11.67 3.31
CA ARG A 114 18.18 -11.78 2.88
C ARG A 114 18.57 -10.48 2.17
N ASP A 115 19.18 -9.58 2.91
CA ASP A 115 19.77 -8.38 2.32
C ASP A 115 21.06 -8.74 1.60
N LYS A 116 21.03 -8.65 0.26
CA LYS A 116 22.27 -8.72 -0.51
C LYS A 116 22.96 -7.37 -0.40
N ARG A 117 23.94 -7.27 0.50
CA ARG A 117 24.91 -6.16 0.49
C ARG A 117 25.78 -6.35 -0.77
N GLY A 118 25.55 -5.52 -1.78
CA GLY A 118 26.51 -5.23 -2.84
C GLY A 118 27.41 -4.10 -2.38
#